data_AF-A0A1F9H953-F1
#
_entry.id   AF-A0A1F9H953-F1
#
_cell.length_a   1.000
_cell.length_b   1.000
_cell.length_c   1.000
_cell.angle_alpha   90.00
_cell.angle_beta   90.00
_cell.angle_gamma   90.00
#
_symmetry.space_group_name_H-M   'P 1'
#
loop_
_entity.id
_entity.type
_entity.pdbx_description
1 polymer ?
#
loop_
_entity_poly.entity_id
_entity_poly.type
_entity_poly.pdbx_seq_one_letter_code
_entity_poly.pdbx_strand_id
1 'polypeptide(L)'
;MKKWASKISPWIIAVLILYLLFKQVPPATIWISFQKANWLLFFFLSITYFLILFFLDSLGLAWVISRFAHPISYKESLLLRAGTYFLMPLNYNLAQASMAGFLKKTHGAPFFKTLGSVAFLSAADLIALTFLAFISVLIFNPTLGHYPIQSAVLGMGGALLGSFFLWAGAWQLVKKPIMAKWTQKKIIRWIVENPIFFAFRQAKPSDYIKIFLLRIPCIFFVVLSFSFPLLVFGARIPLGILIATTPIILMAGTLPITPAGLGTVQLLCVEFYKNHLTSPWLETGALQASEIILVGSLAWVFANLTWKGLVGLSVFLSSYRKLFQK
;
A
#
# COMPACT_ATOMS: atom_id res chain seq x y z
N MET A 1 26.20 -9.78 -14.11
CA MET A 1 25.49 -10.84 -13.34
C MET A 1 24.88 -10.33 -12.02
N LYS A 2 25.64 -9.66 -11.12
CA LYS A 2 25.14 -9.13 -9.82
C LYS A 2 23.85 -8.27 -9.88
N LYS A 3 23.69 -7.43 -10.92
CA LYS A 3 22.49 -6.57 -11.14
C LYS A 3 21.21 -7.32 -11.53
N TRP A 4 21.32 -8.55 -12.05
CA TRP A 4 20.16 -9.36 -12.44
C TRP A 4 19.67 -10.23 -11.29
N ALA A 5 20.61 -10.75 -10.48
CA ALA A 5 20.29 -11.50 -9.26
C ALA A 5 19.42 -10.69 -8.28
N SER A 6 19.71 -9.41 -8.08
CA SER A 6 18.91 -8.53 -7.20
C SER A 6 17.52 -8.19 -7.75
N LYS A 7 17.27 -8.37 -9.04
CA LYS A 7 15.95 -8.13 -9.66
C LYS A 7 15.08 -9.39 -9.69
N ILE A 8 15.71 -10.56 -9.80
CA ILE A 8 15.02 -11.85 -9.89
C ILE A 8 14.78 -12.44 -8.50
N SER A 9 15.62 -12.15 -7.50
CA SER A 9 15.49 -12.71 -6.15
C SER A 9 14.11 -12.51 -5.49
N PRO A 10 13.44 -11.35 -5.58
CA PRO A 10 12.11 -11.19 -4.97
C PRO A 10 11.05 -12.09 -5.63
N TRP A 11 11.18 -12.34 -6.94
CA TRP A 11 10.29 -13.25 -7.66
C TRP A 11 10.51 -14.70 -7.27
N ILE A 12 11.77 -15.13 -7.11
CA ILE A 12 12.09 -16.47 -6.61
C ILE A 12 11.50 -16.68 -5.21
N ILE A 13 11.64 -15.68 -4.32
CA ILE A 13 11.07 -15.74 -2.97
C ILE A 13 9.54 -15.83 -3.04
N ALA A 14 8.89 -15.03 -3.88
CA ALA A 14 7.43 -15.08 -4.05
C ALA A 14 6.97 -16.46 -4.54
N VAL A 15 7.65 -17.03 -5.55
CA VAL A 15 7.36 -18.37 -6.07
C VAL A 15 7.57 -19.43 -4.99
N LEU A 16 8.64 -19.33 -4.19
CA LEU A 16 8.90 -20.26 -3.10
C LEU A 16 7.80 -20.21 -2.02
N ILE A 17 7.39 -19.01 -1.60
CA ILE A 17 6.32 -18.84 -0.61
C ILE A 17 5.00 -19.42 -1.15
N LEU A 18 4.64 -19.10 -2.40
CA LEU A 18 3.44 -19.65 -3.03
C LEU A 18 3.53 -21.16 -3.18
N TYR A 19 4.68 -21.71 -3.54
CA TYR A 19 4.90 -23.15 -3.62
C TYR A 19 4.72 -23.84 -2.27
N LEU A 20 5.24 -23.25 -1.19
CA LEU A 20 5.03 -23.76 0.17
C LEU A 20 3.56 -23.69 0.57
N LEU A 21 2.85 -22.61 0.21
CA LEU A 21 1.41 -22.50 0.42
C LEU A 21 0.63 -23.54 -0.38
N PHE A 22 0.98 -23.80 -1.65
CA PHE A 22 0.32 -24.81 -2.46
C PHE A 22 0.64 -26.26 -2.05
N LYS A 23 1.74 -26.48 -1.32
CA LYS A 23 1.99 -27.75 -0.63
C LYS A 23 1.05 -27.97 0.54
N GLN A 24 0.73 -26.91 1.28
CA GLN A 24 -0.21 -26.97 2.40
C GLN A 24 -1.66 -27.00 1.93
N VAL A 25 -1.95 -26.31 0.82
CA VAL A 25 -3.27 -26.18 0.21
C VAL A 25 -3.20 -26.61 -1.26
N PRO A 26 -3.50 -27.88 -1.58
CA PRO A 26 -3.38 -28.39 -2.93
C PRO A 26 -4.24 -27.59 -3.94
N PRO A 27 -3.75 -27.34 -5.16
CA PRO A 27 -4.53 -26.61 -6.18
C PRO A 27 -5.91 -27.20 -6.48
N ALA A 28 -6.07 -28.52 -6.33
CA ALA A 28 -7.36 -29.19 -6.48
C ALA A 28 -8.40 -28.71 -5.45
N THR A 29 -8.00 -28.48 -4.19
CA THR A 29 -8.93 -28.02 -3.15
C THR A 29 -9.23 -26.52 -3.27
N ILE A 30 -8.30 -25.75 -3.85
CA ILE A 30 -8.54 -24.35 -4.24
C ILE A 30 -9.70 -24.27 -5.24
N TRP A 31 -9.73 -25.15 -6.24
CA TRP A 31 -10.82 -25.17 -7.22
C TRP A 31 -12.17 -25.52 -6.57
N ILE A 32 -12.19 -26.50 -5.67
CA ILE A 32 -13.41 -26.87 -4.92
C ILE A 32 -13.89 -25.70 -4.06
N SER A 33 -12.97 -25.01 -3.39
CA SER A 33 -13.28 -23.80 -2.61
C SER A 33 -13.84 -22.71 -3.50
N PHE A 34 -13.21 -22.47 -4.64
CA PHE A 34 -13.62 -21.47 -5.61
C PHE A 34 -15.08 -21.69 -6.06
N GLN A 35 -15.50 -22.94 -6.27
CA GLN A 35 -16.89 -23.26 -6.64
C GLN A 35 -17.92 -22.97 -5.54
N LYS A 36 -17.51 -22.97 -4.27
CA LYS A 36 -18.39 -22.73 -3.11
C LYS A 36 -18.56 -21.25 -2.75
N ALA A 37 -17.76 -20.37 -3.34
CA ALA A 37 -17.80 -18.94 -3.07
C ALA A 37 -18.98 -18.24 -3.75
N ASN A 38 -19.61 -17.30 -3.05
CA ASN A 38 -20.60 -16.40 -3.64
C ASN A 38 -19.91 -15.28 -4.44
N TRP A 39 -19.69 -15.53 -5.73
CA TRP A 39 -19.03 -14.58 -6.63
C TRP A 39 -19.81 -13.30 -6.91
N LEU A 40 -21.15 -13.34 -6.79
CA LEU A 40 -21.96 -12.15 -6.95
C LEU A 40 -21.71 -11.18 -5.79
N LEU A 41 -21.73 -11.68 -4.55
CA LEU A 41 -21.35 -10.91 -3.37
C LEU A 41 -19.90 -10.41 -3.47
N PHE A 42 -18.98 -11.29 -3.90
CA PHE A 42 -17.57 -10.92 -4.13
C PHE A 42 -17.44 -9.72 -5.08
N PHE A 43 -18.15 -9.76 -6.21
CA PHE A 43 -18.14 -8.70 -7.21
C PHE A 43 -18.57 -7.36 -6.58
N PHE A 44 -19.72 -7.31 -5.90
CA PHE A 44 -20.22 -6.10 -5.25
C PHE A 44 -19.28 -5.57 -4.17
N LEU A 45 -18.71 -6.44 -3.34
CA LEU A 45 -17.74 -6.03 -2.31
C LEU A 45 -16.46 -5.47 -2.94
N SER A 46 -15.94 -6.13 -3.97
CA SER A 46 -14.69 -5.73 -4.62
C SER A 46 -14.80 -4.39 -5.36
N ILE A 47 -15.91 -4.16 -6.07
CA ILE A 47 -16.13 -2.89 -6.79
C ILE A 47 -16.41 -1.75 -5.81
N THR A 48 -17.20 -1.99 -4.76
CA THR A 48 -17.48 -0.98 -3.72
C THR A 48 -16.20 -0.58 -3.01
N TYR A 49 -15.36 -1.56 -2.65
CA TYR A 49 -14.05 -1.30 -2.06
C TYR A 49 -13.15 -0.49 -2.98
N PHE A 50 -13.06 -0.89 -4.25
CA PHE A 50 -12.25 -0.19 -5.23
C PHE A 50 -12.70 1.26 -5.38
N LEU A 51 -14.01 1.52 -5.51
CA LEU A 51 -14.54 2.87 -5.68
C LEU A 51 -14.25 3.75 -4.47
N ILE A 52 -14.53 3.26 -3.26
CA ILE A 52 -14.26 4.00 -2.01
C ILE A 52 -12.78 4.36 -1.92
N LEU A 53 -11.88 3.39 -2.10
CA LEU A 53 -10.45 3.69 -2.05
C LEU A 53 -10.00 4.60 -3.19
N PHE A 54 -10.53 4.45 -4.41
CA PHE A 54 -10.19 5.32 -5.52
C PHE A 54 -10.52 6.79 -5.23
N PHE A 55 -11.69 7.06 -4.64
CA PHE A 55 -12.07 8.41 -4.23
C PHE A 55 -11.18 8.92 -3.09
N LEU A 56 -11.01 8.15 -2.01
CA LEU A 56 -10.21 8.56 -0.87
C LEU A 56 -8.73 8.78 -1.21
N ASP A 57 -8.13 7.92 -2.03
CA ASP A 57 -6.76 8.07 -2.52
C ASP A 57 -6.61 9.33 -3.38
N SER A 58 -7.62 9.63 -4.20
CA SER A 58 -7.61 10.83 -5.04
C SER A 58 -7.76 12.10 -4.22
N LEU A 59 -8.42 12.07 -3.06
CA LEU A 59 -8.49 13.21 -2.15
C LEU A 59 -7.11 13.53 -1.55
N GLY A 60 -6.41 12.51 -1.05
CA GLY A 60 -5.05 12.68 -0.53
C GLY A 60 -4.08 13.21 -1.60
N LEU A 61 -4.20 12.72 -2.82
CA LEU A 61 -3.42 13.18 -3.97
C LEU A 61 -3.72 14.64 -4.34
N ALA A 62 -5.00 15.01 -4.40
CA ALA A 62 -5.44 16.36 -4.73
C ALA A 62 -4.86 17.35 -3.73
N TRP A 63 -4.96 17.02 -2.45
CA TRP A 63 -4.46 17.85 -1.37
C TRP A 63 -2.93 18.02 -1.43
N VAL A 64 -2.16 16.93 -1.56
CA VAL A 64 -0.69 17.01 -1.48
C VAL A 64 -0.09 17.72 -2.69
N ILE A 65 -0.63 17.50 -3.89
CA ILE A 65 -0.17 18.17 -5.11
C ILE A 65 -0.54 19.66 -5.05
N SER A 66 -1.76 19.99 -4.64
CA SER A 66 -2.21 21.39 -4.47
C SER A 66 -1.40 22.14 -3.43
N ARG A 67 -0.98 21.45 -2.37
CA ARG A 67 -0.23 22.06 -1.26
C ARG A 67 1.21 22.39 -1.64
N PHE A 68 1.87 21.55 -2.42
CA PHE A 68 3.33 21.60 -2.59
C PHE A 68 3.83 21.77 -4.03
N ALA A 69 3.00 21.51 -5.05
CA ALA A 69 3.41 21.53 -6.45
C ALA A 69 2.59 22.51 -7.30
N HIS A 70 1.29 22.26 -7.45
CA HIS A 70 0.39 23.08 -8.25
C HIS A 70 -1.07 22.84 -7.82
N PRO A 71 -1.91 23.87 -7.66
CA PRO A 71 -3.33 23.70 -7.35
C PRO A 71 -4.03 22.81 -8.40
N ILE A 72 -4.65 21.73 -7.96
CA ILE A 72 -5.45 20.85 -8.83
C ILE A 72 -6.81 20.59 -8.19
N SER A 73 -7.84 20.49 -9.02
CA SER A 73 -9.17 20.12 -8.59
C SER A 73 -9.24 18.63 -8.23
N TYR A 74 -10.24 18.25 -7.43
CA TYR A 74 -10.47 16.85 -7.11
C TYR A 74 -10.78 15.99 -8.34
N LYS A 75 -11.52 16.55 -9.31
CA LYS A 75 -11.84 15.87 -10.58
C LYS A 75 -10.57 15.57 -11.39
N GLU A 76 -9.65 16.53 -11.47
CA GLU A 76 -8.34 16.30 -12.11
C GLU A 76 -7.56 15.22 -11.37
N SER A 77 -7.56 15.24 -10.03
CA SER A 77 -6.91 14.20 -9.23
C SER A 77 -7.46 12.79 -9.50
N LEU A 78 -8.78 12.64 -9.69
CA LEU A 78 -9.40 11.36 -10.07
C LEU A 78 -8.85 10.86 -11.42
N LEU A 79 -8.78 11.74 -12.42
CA LEU A 79 -8.25 11.39 -13.74
C LEU A 79 -6.75 11.04 -13.68
N LEU A 80 -5.98 11.79 -12.90
CA LEU A 80 -4.57 11.51 -12.65
C LEU A 80 -4.39 10.14 -12.00
N ARG A 81 -5.13 9.89 -10.91
CA ARG A 81 -5.05 8.63 -10.16
C ARG A 81 -5.46 7.44 -11.04
N ALA A 82 -6.54 7.56 -11.80
CA ALA A 82 -6.94 6.55 -12.77
C ALA A 82 -5.82 6.27 -13.78
N GLY A 83 -5.24 7.30 -14.39
CA GLY A 83 -4.11 7.14 -15.32
C GLY A 83 -2.91 6.43 -14.68
N THR A 84 -2.59 6.73 -13.41
CA THR A 84 -1.51 6.03 -12.69
C THR A 84 -1.80 4.55 -12.44
N TYR A 85 -3.07 4.17 -12.23
CA TYR A 85 -3.45 2.77 -11.97
C TYR A 85 -3.14 1.82 -13.12
N PHE A 86 -3.15 2.30 -14.37
CA PHE A 86 -2.74 1.50 -15.52
C PHE A 86 -1.25 1.15 -15.47
N LEU A 87 -0.41 2.11 -15.08
CA LEU A 87 1.05 1.97 -15.10
C LEU A 87 1.61 1.36 -13.80
N MET A 88 0.91 1.48 -12.67
CA MET A 88 1.38 1.00 -11.37
C MET A 88 1.73 -0.51 -11.34
N PRO A 89 0.92 -1.43 -11.93
CA PRO A 89 1.28 -2.84 -11.99
C PRO A 89 2.54 -3.12 -12.79
N LEU A 90 2.84 -2.29 -13.80
CA LEU A 90 4.06 -2.41 -14.61
C LEU A 90 5.27 -1.86 -13.85
N ASN A 91 5.13 -0.65 -13.32
CA ASN A 91 6.16 0.02 -12.55
C ASN A 91 5.58 1.22 -11.78
N TYR A 92 5.62 1.14 -10.45
CA TYR A 92 5.14 2.22 -9.58
C TYR A 92 5.83 3.56 -9.84
N ASN A 93 7.16 3.56 -10.00
CA ASN A 93 7.93 4.79 -10.24
C ASN A 93 7.60 5.41 -11.59
N LEU A 94 7.39 4.58 -12.63
CA LEU A 94 6.96 5.05 -13.94
C LEU A 94 5.59 5.72 -13.86
N ALA A 95 4.65 5.16 -13.10
CA ALA A 95 3.33 5.76 -12.90
C ALA A 95 3.40 7.14 -12.22
N GLN A 96 4.26 7.30 -11.20
CA GLN A 96 4.42 8.62 -10.56
C GLN A 96 5.11 9.62 -11.49
N ALA A 97 6.12 9.17 -12.25
CA ALA A 97 6.81 9.99 -13.23
C ALA A 97 5.89 10.43 -14.38
N SER A 98 5.01 9.55 -14.88
CA SER A 98 4.06 9.90 -15.95
C SER A 98 3.05 10.94 -15.47
N MET A 99 2.55 10.82 -14.24
CA MET A 99 1.67 11.82 -13.64
C MET A 99 2.36 13.18 -13.48
N ALA A 100 3.59 13.20 -12.97
CA ALA A 100 4.36 14.44 -12.86
C ALA A 100 4.66 15.06 -14.24
N GLY A 101 4.94 14.23 -15.25
CA GLY A 101 5.14 14.65 -16.64
C GLY A 101 3.87 15.24 -17.26
N PHE A 102 2.71 14.61 -17.01
CA PHE A 102 1.41 15.12 -17.44
C PHE A 102 1.15 16.51 -16.87
N LEU A 103 1.25 16.67 -15.55
CA LEU A 103 1.03 17.95 -14.87
C LEU A 103 2.02 19.04 -15.33
N LYS A 104 3.27 18.67 -15.64
CA LYS A 104 4.22 19.61 -16.24
C LYS A 104 3.76 20.08 -17.61
N LYS A 105 3.27 19.18 -18.47
CA LYS A 105 2.83 19.51 -19.83
C LYS A 105 1.53 20.32 -19.84
N THR A 106 0.59 20.02 -18.95
CA THR A 106 -0.75 20.63 -18.96
C THR A 106 -0.86 21.89 -18.10
N HIS A 107 -0.19 21.94 -16.95
CA HIS A 107 -0.28 23.06 -15.99
C HIS A 107 1.06 23.75 -15.72
N GLY A 108 2.14 23.37 -16.38
CA GLY A 108 3.48 23.91 -16.09
C GLY A 108 3.99 23.53 -14.69
N ALA A 109 3.39 22.52 -14.05
CA ALA A 109 3.76 22.12 -12.69
C ALA A 109 5.23 21.65 -12.63
N PRO A 110 6.03 22.05 -11.61
CA PRO A 110 7.42 21.63 -11.51
C PRO A 110 7.54 20.12 -11.25
N PHE A 111 8.03 19.38 -12.24
CA PHE A 111 8.11 17.91 -12.26
C PHE A 111 8.62 17.29 -10.95
N PHE A 112 9.80 17.72 -10.47
CA PHE A 112 10.39 17.19 -9.25
C PHE A 112 9.65 17.60 -7.99
N LYS A 113 8.99 18.77 -7.95
CA LYS A 113 8.13 19.11 -6.81
C LYS A 113 6.91 18.19 -6.76
N THR A 114 6.29 17.91 -7.90
CA THR A 114 5.17 16.96 -7.99
C THR A 114 5.58 15.57 -7.51
N LEU A 115 6.72 15.06 -7.97
CA LEU A 115 7.27 13.79 -7.48
C LEU A 115 7.54 13.82 -5.96
N GLY A 116 8.11 14.92 -5.47
CA GLY A 116 8.32 15.14 -4.04
C GLY A 116 7.04 15.14 -3.21
N SER A 117 5.97 15.74 -3.72
CA SER A 117 4.64 15.73 -3.09
C SER A 117 4.06 14.31 -3.00
N VAL A 118 4.22 13.53 -4.06
CA VAL A 118 3.80 12.12 -4.04
C VAL A 118 4.64 11.31 -3.07
N ALA A 119 5.96 11.50 -3.06
CA ALA A 119 6.85 10.84 -2.12
C ALA A 119 6.51 11.20 -0.66
N PHE A 120 6.09 12.45 -0.41
CA PHE A 120 5.58 12.88 0.89
C PHE A 120 4.33 12.10 1.31
N LEU A 121 3.38 11.92 0.40
CA LEU A 121 2.18 11.11 0.64
C LEU A 121 2.54 9.64 0.92
N SER A 122 3.42 9.05 0.10
CA SER A 122 3.87 7.66 0.29
C SER A 122 4.62 7.46 1.61
N ALA A 123 5.43 8.44 2.03
CA ALA A 123 6.10 8.40 3.33
C ALA A 123 5.05 8.41 4.45
N ALA A 124 4.07 9.32 4.40
CA ALA A 124 2.98 9.38 5.37
C ALA A 124 2.22 8.05 5.48
N ASP A 125 1.95 7.38 4.36
CA ASP A 125 1.31 6.05 4.34
C ASP A 125 2.16 4.99 5.05
N LEU A 126 3.46 4.95 4.72
CA LEU A 126 4.37 3.99 5.33
C LEU A 126 4.45 4.18 6.85
N ILE A 127 4.51 5.43 7.31
CA ILE A 127 4.60 5.76 8.74
C ILE A 127 3.30 5.44 9.45
N ALA A 128 2.15 5.75 8.84
CA ALA A 128 0.86 5.44 9.42
C ALA A 128 0.67 3.92 9.59
N LEU A 129 1.03 3.13 8.57
CA LEU A 129 1.01 1.67 8.64
C LEU A 129 2.01 1.13 9.68
N THR A 130 3.23 1.67 9.71
CA THR A 130 4.25 1.27 10.68
C THR A 130 3.82 1.59 12.10
N PHE A 131 3.22 2.77 12.33
CA PHE A 131 2.71 3.20 13.62
C PHE A 131 1.59 2.29 14.11
N LEU A 132 0.65 1.92 13.22
CA LEU A 132 -0.41 0.99 13.56
C LEU A 132 0.13 -0.42 13.85
N ALA A 133 1.06 -0.93 13.04
CA ALA A 133 1.71 -2.22 13.30
C ALA A 133 2.47 -2.21 14.64
N PHE A 134 3.13 -1.10 14.96
CA PHE A 134 3.83 -0.91 16.23
C PHE A 134 2.86 -0.92 17.42
N ILE A 135 1.74 -0.20 17.35
CA ILE A 135 0.70 -0.23 18.39
C ILE A 135 0.08 -1.62 18.51
N SER A 136 -0.21 -2.27 17.38
CA SER A 136 -0.80 -3.60 17.37
C SER A 136 -0.01 -4.60 18.18
N VAL A 137 1.32 -4.60 18.06
CA VAL A 137 2.18 -5.55 18.79
C VAL A 137 2.40 -5.20 20.26
N LEU A 138 1.98 -4.01 20.71
CA LEU A 138 1.93 -3.68 22.14
C LEU A 138 0.68 -4.26 22.82
N ILE A 139 -0.38 -4.48 22.04
CA ILE A 139 -1.68 -4.96 22.54
C ILE A 139 -1.82 -6.47 22.29
N PHE A 140 -1.26 -6.95 21.19
CA PHE A 140 -1.34 -8.34 20.73
C PHE A 140 0.07 -8.93 20.61
N ASN A 141 0.23 -10.21 20.96
CA ASN A 141 1.50 -10.92 20.82
C ASN A 141 1.45 -11.83 19.58
N PRO A 142 1.71 -11.30 18.37
CA PRO A 142 1.64 -12.10 17.16
C PRO A 142 2.74 -13.16 17.12
N THR A 143 2.36 -14.34 16.66
CA THR A 143 3.25 -15.48 16.42
C THR A 143 3.16 -15.88 14.95
N LEU A 144 4.31 -16.19 14.35
CA LEU A 144 4.40 -16.79 13.02
C LEU A 144 4.81 -18.25 13.20
N GLY A 145 3.84 -19.17 13.08
CA GLY A 145 4.00 -20.54 13.57
C GLY A 145 4.27 -20.53 15.07
N HIS A 146 5.46 -20.95 15.49
CA HIS A 146 5.89 -20.95 16.90
C HIS A 146 6.78 -19.76 17.27
N TYR A 147 7.14 -18.91 16.32
CA TYR A 147 8.08 -17.81 16.55
C TYR A 147 7.35 -16.51 16.91
N PRO A 148 7.58 -15.93 18.11
CA PRO A 148 7.04 -14.62 18.44
C PRO A 148 7.73 -13.55 17.59
N ILE A 149 6.94 -12.72 16.90
CA ILE A 149 7.48 -11.67 16.01
C ILE A 149 7.42 -10.27 16.64
N GLN A 150 6.90 -10.16 17.86
CA GLN A 150 6.71 -8.89 18.56
C GLN A 150 7.98 -8.04 18.62
N SER A 151 9.11 -8.64 19.05
CA SER A 151 10.39 -7.94 19.16
C SER A 151 10.91 -7.44 17.81
N ALA A 152 10.74 -8.23 16.75
CA ALA A 152 11.12 -7.84 15.39
C ALA A 152 10.27 -6.67 14.88
N VAL A 153 8.95 -6.70 15.11
CA VAL A 153 8.04 -5.61 14.72
C VAL A 153 8.31 -4.35 15.54
N LEU A 154 8.54 -4.46 16.86
CA LEU A 154 8.90 -3.32 17.70
C LEU A 154 10.26 -2.72 17.31
N GLY A 155 11.27 -3.56 17.09
CA GLY A 155 12.60 -3.11 16.68
C GLY A 155 12.58 -2.40 15.33
N MET A 156 12.00 -3.04 14.31
CA MET A 156 11.92 -2.46 12.96
C MET A 156 10.98 -1.24 12.93
N GLY A 157 9.81 -1.34 13.55
CA GLY A 157 8.84 -0.25 13.61
C GLY A 157 9.39 0.96 14.36
N GLY A 158 10.02 0.74 15.51
CA GLY A 158 10.69 1.79 16.29
C GLY A 158 11.82 2.45 15.51
N ALA A 159 12.65 1.67 14.80
CA ALA A 159 13.72 2.20 13.94
C ALA A 159 13.17 3.05 12.78
N LEU A 160 12.11 2.58 12.09
CA LEU A 160 11.48 3.31 10.98
C LEU A 160 10.80 4.60 11.45
N LEU A 161 10.01 4.53 12.53
CA LEU A 161 9.35 5.70 13.13
C LEU A 161 10.38 6.70 13.64
N GLY A 162 11.38 6.25 14.40
CA GLY A 162 12.47 7.08 14.91
C GLY A 162 13.24 7.76 13.77
N SER A 163 13.61 7.00 12.73
CA SER A 163 14.28 7.54 11.55
C SER A 163 13.43 8.60 10.85
N PHE A 164 12.13 8.38 10.73
CA PHE A 164 11.23 9.36 10.14
C PHE A 164 11.12 10.64 10.98
N PHE A 165 10.94 10.53 12.30
CA PHE A 165 10.85 11.71 13.17
C PHE A 165 12.15 12.52 13.18
N LEU A 166 13.30 11.83 13.19
CA LEU A 166 14.61 12.48 13.05
C LEU A 166 14.73 13.20 11.72
N TRP A 167 14.33 12.54 10.63
CA TRP A 167 14.37 13.09 9.28
C TRP A 167 13.40 14.29 9.12
N ALA A 168 12.17 14.20 9.62
CA ALA A 168 11.20 15.30 9.61
C ALA A 168 11.67 16.47 10.50
N GLY A 169 12.25 16.18 11.66
CA GLY A 169 12.87 17.17 12.55
C GLY A 169 14.05 17.88 11.89
N ALA A 170 14.92 17.14 11.18
CA ALA A 170 16.04 17.71 10.44
C ALA A 170 15.57 18.76 9.43
N TRP A 171 14.48 18.53 8.70
CA TRP A 171 13.91 19.52 7.77
C TRP A 171 13.41 20.80 8.45
N GLN A 172 12.91 20.71 9.69
CA GLN A 172 12.54 21.91 10.45
C GLN A 172 13.77 22.65 10.97
N LEU A 173 14.83 21.94 11.35
CA LEU A 173 16.08 22.52 11.83
C LEU A 173 16.87 23.22 10.71
N VAL A 174 16.81 22.72 9.47
CA VAL A 174 17.44 23.34 8.30
C VAL A 174 16.95 24.77 8.05
N LYS A 175 15.74 25.13 8.51
CA LYS A 175 15.19 26.49 8.42
C LYS A 175 15.74 27.45 9.47
N LYS A 176 16.36 26.93 10.55
CA LYS A 176 16.84 27.73 11.68
C LYS A 176 18.28 28.20 11.43
N PRO A 177 18.66 29.40 11.92
CA PRO A 177 19.99 29.95 11.73
C PRO A 177 21.10 29.07 12.33
N ILE A 178 20.77 28.27 13.36
CA ILE A 178 21.71 27.36 14.01
C ILE A 178 22.31 26.32 13.05
N MET A 179 21.61 26.00 11.96
CA MET A 179 22.08 25.06 10.94
C MET A 179 22.73 25.72 9.72
N ALA A 180 22.84 27.04 9.68
CA ALA A 180 23.38 27.78 8.53
C ALA A 180 24.79 27.32 8.11
N LYS A 181 25.68 27.06 9.08
CA LYS A 181 27.05 26.57 8.79
C LYS A 181 27.05 25.15 8.20
N TRP A 182 26.10 24.31 8.63
CA TRP A 182 25.98 22.94 8.13
C TRP A 182 25.34 22.90 6.74
N THR A 183 24.32 23.73 6.50
CA THR A 183 23.63 23.79 5.21
C THR A 183 24.51 24.36 4.09
N GLN A 184 25.59 25.06 4.41
CA GLN A 184 26.59 25.53 3.44
C GLN A 184 27.49 24.41 2.88
N LYS A 185 27.58 23.24 3.54
CA LYS A 185 28.35 22.11 3.00
C LYS A 185 27.75 21.67 1.66
N LYS A 186 28.58 21.53 0.62
CA LYS A 186 28.17 21.28 -0.78
C LYS A 186 27.11 20.17 -0.91
N ILE A 187 27.30 19.04 -0.23
CA ILE A 187 26.37 17.90 -0.30
C ILE A 187 25.02 18.20 0.37
N ILE A 188 25.03 18.88 1.53
CA ILE A 188 23.82 19.21 2.29
C ILE A 188 23.05 20.30 1.53
N ARG A 189 23.75 21.30 1.02
CA ARG A 189 23.17 22.33 0.16
C ARG A 189 22.45 21.73 -1.04
N TRP A 190 23.10 20.79 -1.73
CA TRP A 190 22.51 20.08 -2.86
C TRP A 190 21.22 19.34 -2.48
N ILE A 191 21.20 18.63 -1.33
CA ILE A 191 19.99 17.96 -0.82
C ILE A 191 18.89 18.98 -0.50
N VAL A 192 19.24 20.05 0.22
CA VAL A 192 18.28 21.05 0.70
C VAL A 192 17.67 21.84 -0.45
N GLU A 193 18.44 22.17 -1.48
CA GLU A 193 17.99 22.92 -2.65
C GLU A 193 17.25 22.05 -3.69
N ASN A 194 17.40 20.72 -3.62
CA ASN A 194 16.79 19.83 -4.59
C ASN A 194 15.25 19.91 -4.52
N PRO A 195 14.57 20.19 -5.66
CA PRO A 195 13.12 20.35 -5.71
C PRO A 195 12.33 19.11 -5.28
N ILE A 196 12.92 17.90 -5.33
CA ILE A 196 12.25 16.68 -4.87
C ILE A 196 11.98 16.68 -3.37
N PHE A 197 12.82 17.37 -2.58
CA PHE A 197 12.62 17.50 -1.14
C PHE A 197 11.81 18.74 -0.75
N PHE A 198 11.25 19.46 -1.73
CA PHE A 198 10.50 20.69 -1.47
C PHE A 198 9.30 20.47 -0.54
N ALA A 199 8.50 19.41 -0.76
CA ALA A 199 7.34 19.10 0.07
C ALA A 199 7.75 18.86 1.53
N PHE A 200 8.77 18.02 1.73
CA PHE A 200 9.35 17.70 3.02
C PHE A 200 9.94 18.90 3.75
N ARG A 201 10.65 19.77 3.02
CA ARG A 201 11.18 21.03 3.54
C ARG A 201 10.07 21.98 3.94
N GLN A 202 9.01 22.14 3.14
CA GLN A 202 7.95 23.12 3.41
C GLN A 202 6.84 22.62 4.33
N ALA A 203 6.71 21.31 4.52
CA ALA A 203 5.70 20.73 5.37
C ALA A 203 5.78 21.30 6.80
N LYS A 204 4.63 21.74 7.31
CA LYS A 204 4.43 22.12 8.71
C LYS A 204 3.95 20.89 9.49
N PRO A 205 4.08 20.87 10.84
CA PRO A 205 3.47 19.82 11.67
C PRO A 205 1.97 19.60 11.35
N SER A 206 1.23 20.67 11.07
CA SER A 206 -0.17 20.59 10.66
C SER A 206 -0.40 19.91 9.30
N ASP A 207 0.57 19.97 8.38
CA ASP A 207 0.49 19.25 7.10
C ASP A 207 0.60 17.73 7.33
N TYR A 208 1.44 17.28 8.28
CA TYR A 208 1.53 15.87 8.67
C TYR A 208 0.25 15.36 9.36
N ILE A 209 -0.34 16.17 10.24
CA ILE A 209 -1.61 15.81 10.89
C ILE A 209 -2.74 15.73 9.85
N LYS A 210 -2.83 16.73 8.95
CA LYS A 210 -3.86 16.75 7.90
C LYS A 210 -3.75 15.54 6.98
N ILE A 211 -2.54 15.20 6.52
CA ILE A 211 -2.40 14.02 5.67
C ILE A 211 -2.77 12.76 6.45
N PHE A 212 -2.32 12.61 7.69
CA PHE A 212 -2.68 11.46 8.52
C PHE A 212 -4.20 11.30 8.65
N LEU A 213 -4.92 12.40 8.96
CA LEU A 213 -6.38 12.40 9.03
C LEU A 213 -7.05 12.01 7.70
N LEU A 214 -6.54 12.48 6.56
CA LEU A 214 -7.01 12.08 5.23
C LEU A 214 -6.76 10.59 4.95
N ARG A 215 -5.76 9.98 5.57
CA ARG A 215 -5.41 8.57 5.38
C ARG A 215 -6.12 7.64 6.35
N ILE A 216 -6.59 8.09 7.51
CA ILE A 216 -7.34 7.26 8.47
C ILE A 216 -8.50 6.51 7.79
N PRO A 217 -9.40 7.14 7.00
CA PRO A 217 -10.46 6.42 6.32
C PRO A 217 -9.94 5.37 5.33
N CYS A 218 -8.86 5.69 4.62
CA CYS A 218 -8.23 4.76 3.67
C CYS A 218 -7.73 3.51 4.40
N ILE A 219 -6.96 3.71 5.47
CA ILE A 219 -6.35 2.63 6.24
C ILE A 219 -7.42 1.78 6.91
N PHE A 220 -8.42 2.41 7.51
CA PHE A 220 -9.55 1.70 8.11
C PHE A 220 -10.26 0.81 7.08
N PHE A 221 -10.54 1.35 5.89
CA PHE A 221 -11.22 0.59 4.84
C PHE A 221 -10.34 -0.53 4.25
N VAL A 222 -9.02 -0.31 4.17
CA VAL A 222 -8.07 -1.37 3.83
C VAL A 222 -8.07 -2.46 4.89
N VAL A 223 -8.10 -2.14 6.19
CA VAL A 223 -8.16 -3.15 7.26
C VAL A 223 -9.45 -3.96 7.18
N LEU A 224 -10.60 -3.29 7.02
CA LEU A 224 -11.89 -3.96 6.88
C LEU A 224 -11.95 -4.88 5.66
N SER A 225 -11.28 -4.52 4.57
CA SER A 225 -11.35 -5.30 3.34
C SER A 225 -10.76 -6.70 3.44
N PHE A 226 -9.95 -6.98 4.47
CA PHE A 226 -9.47 -8.34 4.75
C PHE A 226 -10.60 -9.28 5.19
N SER A 227 -11.75 -8.74 5.66
CA SER A 227 -12.95 -9.54 5.94
C SER A 227 -13.79 -9.85 4.69
N PHE A 228 -13.77 -8.96 3.69
CA PHE A 228 -14.66 -9.04 2.53
C PHE A 228 -14.52 -10.33 1.72
N PRO A 229 -13.31 -10.82 1.38
CA PRO A 229 -13.18 -12.08 0.66
C PRO A 229 -13.54 -13.31 1.50
N LEU A 230 -13.75 -13.17 2.81
CA LEU A 230 -14.18 -14.26 3.68
C LEU A 230 -15.72 -14.34 3.74
N LEU A 231 -16.40 -13.19 3.68
CA LEU A 231 -17.86 -13.11 3.68
C LEU A 231 -18.51 -13.92 2.54
N VAL A 232 -17.81 -14.08 1.41
CA VAL A 232 -18.31 -14.85 0.25
C VAL A 232 -18.42 -16.36 0.53
N PHE A 233 -17.74 -16.82 1.58
CA PHE A 233 -17.81 -18.19 2.12
C PHE A 233 -18.71 -18.25 3.37
N GLY A 234 -19.43 -17.18 3.70
CA GLY A 234 -20.08 -17.04 5.00
C GLY A 234 -19.09 -17.08 6.17
N ALA A 235 -17.81 -16.83 5.90
CA ALA A 235 -16.76 -16.91 6.89
C ALA A 235 -16.54 -15.55 7.57
N ARG A 236 -16.19 -15.58 8.85
CA ARG A 236 -15.98 -14.37 9.67
C ARG A 236 -14.73 -14.51 10.52
N ILE A 237 -14.09 -13.36 10.75
CA ILE A 237 -13.01 -13.20 11.71
C ILE A 237 -13.42 -12.06 12.65
N PRO A 238 -13.21 -12.18 13.96
CA PRO A 238 -13.45 -11.07 14.88
C PRO A 238 -12.70 -9.81 14.45
N LEU A 239 -13.41 -8.68 14.40
CA LEU A 239 -12.86 -7.41 13.93
C LEU A 239 -11.64 -6.95 14.72
N GLY A 240 -11.56 -7.27 16.02
CA GLY A 240 -10.38 -7.00 16.85
C GLY A 240 -9.11 -7.70 16.34
N ILE A 241 -9.22 -8.93 15.83
CA ILE A 241 -8.09 -9.67 15.26
C ILE A 241 -7.65 -9.03 13.93
N LEU A 242 -8.60 -8.61 13.09
CA LEU A 242 -8.30 -7.89 11.84
C LEU A 242 -7.57 -6.57 12.14
N ILE A 243 -8.08 -5.76 13.07
CA ILE A 243 -7.43 -4.49 13.45
C ILE A 243 -6.02 -4.73 14.01
N ALA A 244 -5.83 -5.76 14.84
CA ALA A 244 -4.54 -6.05 15.42
C ALA A 244 -3.52 -6.56 14.37
N THR A 245 -3.92 -7.49 13.51
CA THR A 245 -2.96 -8.22 12.65
C THR A 245 -2.79 -7.61 11.25
N THR A 246 -3.81 -6.97 10.69
CA THR A 246 -3.75 -6.42 9.32
C THR A 246 -2.67 -5.37 9.13
N PRO A 247 -2.43 -4.41 10.05
CA PRO A 247 -1.32 -3.47 9.91
C PRO A 247 0.05 -4.15 9.80
N ILE A 248 0.23 -5.27 10.51
CA ILE A 248 1.45 -6.08 10.47
C ILE A 248 1.59 -6.75 9.09
N ILE A 249 0.49 -7.32 8.58
CA ILE A 249 0.44 -7.93 7.24
C ILE A 249 0.78 -6.89 6.16
N LEU A 250 0.18 -5.70 6.24
CA LEU A 250 0.41 -4.61 5.29
C LEU A 250 1.84 -4.09 5.37
N MET A 251 2.39 -3.90 6.58
CA MET A 251 3.79 -3.50 6.77
C MET A 251 4.75 -4.54 6.19
N ALA A 252 4.50 -5.83 6.39
CA ALA A 252 5.31 -6.88 5.78
C ALA A 252 5.20 -6.87 4.25
N GLY A 253 4.02 -6.58 3.72
CA GLY A 253 3.77 -6.45 2.28
C GLY A 253 4.44 -5.25 1.61
N THR A 254 4.82 -4.22 2.36
CA THR A 254 5.59 -3.08 1.82
C THR A 254 7.09 -3.32 1.79
N LEU A 255 7.58 -4.35 2.49
CA LEU A 255 8.99 -4.72 2.45
C LEU A 255 9.33 -5.25 1.04
N PRO A 256 10.52 -4.93 0.50
CA PRO A 256 10.95 -5.38 -0.82
C PRO A 256 11.40 -6.87 -0.81
N ILE A 257 10.62 -7.73 -0.14
CA ILE A 257 10.84 -9.18 -0.05
C ILE A 257 10.24 -9.86 -1.28
N THR A 258 9.01 -9.47 -1.64
CA THR A 258 8.30 -9.99 -2.81
C THR A 258 7.66 -8.86 -3.62
N PRO A 259 7.49 -9.02 -4.94
CA PRO A 259 6.82 -8.02 -5.78
C PRO A 259 5.40 -7.76 -5.25
N ALA A 260 5.12 -6.51 -4.90
CA ALA A 260 3.83 -6.07 -4.35
C ALA A 260 3.33 -6.89 -3.14
N GLY A 261 4.24 -7.51 -2.37
CA GLY A 261 3.88 -8.34 -1.22
C GLY A 261 3.24 -9.69 -1.58
N LEU A 262 3.25 -10.08 -2.86
CA LEU A 262 2.67 -11.36 -3.32
C LEU A 262 3.34 -12.55 -2.63
N GLY A 263 2.54 -13.52 -2.20
CA GLY A 263 2.99 -14.65 -1.38
C GLY A 263 3.08 -14.27 0.10
N THR A 264 3.85 -13.23 0.45
CA THR A 264 4.05 -12.79 1.85
C THR A 264 2.74 -12.40 2.52
N VAL A 265 1.91 -11.58 1.86
CA VAL A 265 0.60 -11.18 2.38
C VAL A 265 -0.31 -12.38 2.55
N GLN A 266 -0.36 -13.28 1.57
CA GLN A 266 -1.17 -14.50 1.62
C GLN A 266 -0.74 -15.42 2.76
N LEU A 267 0.56 -15.63 2.94
CA LEU A 267 1.12 -16.42 4.02
C LEU A 267 0.72 -15.87 5.39
N LEU A 268 0.91 -14.56 5.61
CA LEU A 268 0.58 -13.94 6.88
C LEU A 268 -0.93 -13.92 7.14
N CYS A 269 -1.76 -13.74 6.10
CA CYS A 269 -3.20 -13.91 6.23
C CYS A 269 -3.54 -15.32 6.73
N VAL A 270 -3.01 -16.37 6.09
CA VAL A 270 -3.27 -17.75 6.50
C VAL A 270 -2.81 -17.99 7.94
N GLU A 271 -1.58 -17.60 8.28
CA GLU A 271 -1.02 -17.83 9.61
C GLU A 271 -1.77 -17.09 10.72
N PHE A 272 -2.11 -15.81 10.51
CA PHE A 272 -2.79 -15.01 11.54
C PHE A 272 -4.28 -15.26 11.62
N TYR A 273 -4.92 -15.78 10.58
CA TYR A 273 -6.39 -15.90 10.56
C TYR A 273 -6.91 -17.32 10.68
N LYS A 274 -6.15 -18.36 10.32
CA LYS A 274 -6.65 -19.74 10.28
C LYS A 274 -7.29 -20.21 11.59
N ASN A 275 -6.76 -19.76 12.73
CA ASN A 275 -7.24 -20.15 14.06
C ASN A 275 -8.42 -19.28 14.57
N HIS A 276 -8.78 -18.22 13.86
CA HIS A 276 -9.83 -17.28 14.25
C HIS A 276 -10.99 -17.23 13.25
N LEU A 277 -10.92 -18.02 12.18
CA LEU A 277 -11.95 -18.10 11.16
C LEU A 277 -13.11 -18.97 11.66
N THR A 278 -14.33 -18.46 11.56
CA THR A 278 -15.55 -19.25 11.72
C THR A 278 -16.30 -19.29 10.39
N SER A 279 -16.84 -20.44 10.00
CA SER A 279 -17.59 -20.61 8.75
C SER A 279 -18.42 -21.90 8.79
N PRO A 280 -19.62 -21.93 8.18
CA PRO A 280 -20.40 -23.16 8.03
C PRO A 280 -19.65 -24.28 7.29
N TRP A 281 -18.72 -23.92 6.40
CA TRP A 281 -17.91 -24.89 5.67
C TRP A 281 -16.85 -25.56 6.53
N LEU A 282 -16.42 -24.92 7.62
CA LEU A 282 -15.50 -25.51 8.60
C LEU A 282 -16.24 -26.53 9.47
N GLU A 283 -17.45 -26.18 9.93
CA GLU A 283 -18.28 -27.04 10.78
C GLU A 283 -18.66 -28.34 10.10
N THR A 284 -18.92 -28.28 8.78
CA THR A 284 -19.21 -29.46 7.95
C THR A 284 -17.96 -30.24 7.53
N GLY A 285 -16.75 -29.75 7.84
CA GLY A 285 -15.48 -30.32 7.38
C GLY A 285 -15.28 -30.24 5.85
N ALA A 286 -16.12 -29.45 5.17
CA ALA A 286 -16.19 -29.43 3.73
C ALA A 286 -15.13 -28.53 3.08
N LEU A 287 -14.50 -27.63 3.87
CA LEU A 287 -13.35 -26.79 3.53
C LEU A 287 -12.49 -26.58 4.78
N GLN A 288 -11.21 -26.27 4.59
CA GLN A 288 -10.29 -25.84 5.65
C GLN A 288 -10.18 -24.31 5.71
N ALA A 289 -9.75 -23.78 6.86
CA ALA A 289 -9.62 -22.33 7.03
C ALA A 289 -8.54 -21.74 6.12
N SER A 290 -7.42 -22.45 5.96
CA SER A 290 -6.33 -22.09 5.05
C SER A 290 -6.80 -21.99 3.60
N GLU A 291 -7.69 -22.88 3.16
CA GLU A 291 -8.27 -22.87 1.82
C GLU A 291 -9.11 -21.62 1.58
N ILE A 292 -10.04 -21.33 2.49
CA ILE A 292 -10.92 -20.15 2.42
C ILE A 292 -10.10 -18.85 2.38
N ILE A 293 -9.12 -18.73 3.29
CA ILE A 293 -8.27 -17.53 3.39
C ILE A 293 -7.39 -17.36 2.15
N LEU A 294 -6.78 -18.45 1.66
CA LEU A 294 -5.89 -18.38 0.51
C LEU A 294 -6.66 -18.04 -0.77
N VAL A 295 -7.77 -18.74 -1.04
CA VAL A 295 -8.62 -18.46 -2.22
C VAL A 295 -9.16 -17.04 -2.15
N GLY A 296 -9.70 -16.65 -0.99
CA GLY A 296 -10.24 -15.31 -0.79
C GLY A 296 -9.20 -14.21 -1.01
N SER A 297 -8.01 -14.34 -0.41
CA SER A 297 -6.95 -13.33 -0.53
C SER A 297 -6.35 -13.25 -1.94
N LEU A 298 -6.19 -14.38 -2.65
CA LEU A 298 -5.74 -14.38 -4.05
C LEU A 298 -6.78 -13.75 -4.98
N ALA A 299 -8.06 -14.12 -4.83
CA ALA A 299 -9.15 -13.52 -5.58
C ALA A 299 -9.21 -12.01 -5.32
N TRP A 300 -9.03 -11.57 -4.07
CA TRP A 300 -9.05 -10.16 -3.69
C TRP A 300 -7.93 -9.34 -4.38
N VAL A 301 -6.70 -9.86 -4.38
CA VAL A 301 -5.57 -9.22 -5.08
C VAL A 301 -5.85 -9.14 -6.58
N PHE A 302 -6.33 -10.23 -7.17
CA PHE A 302 -6.69 -10.27 -8.58
C PHE A 302 -7.77 -9.22 -8.92
N ALA A 303 -8.85 -9.18 -8.16
CA ALA A 303 -9.93 -8.21 -8.37
C ALA A 303 -9.45 -6.76 -8.25
N ASN A 304 -8.63 -6.45 -7.25
CA ASN A 304 -8.08 -5.11 -7.07
C ASN A 304 -7.20 -4.67 -8.26
N LEU A 305 -6.37 -5.57 -8.78
CA LEU A 305 -5.56 -5.31 -9.97
C LEU A 305 -6.44 -5.14 -11.23
N THR A 306 -7.47 -5.98 -11.38
CA THR A 306 -8.43 -5.89 -12.49
C THR A 306 -9.17 -4.56 -12.49
N TRP A 307 -9.73 -4.14 -11.35
CA TRP A 307 -10.45 -2.86 -11.28
C TRP A 307 -9.54 -1.65 -11.56
N LYS A 308 -8.31 -1.67 -11.02
CA LYS A 308 -7.28 -0.66 -11.31
C LYS A 308 -6.92 -0.64 -12.81
N GLY A 309 -6.74 -1.81 -13.41
CA GLY A 309 -6.45 -1.96 -14.83
C GLY A 309 -7.58 -1.44 -15.72
N LEU A 310 -8.83 -1.78 -15.42
CA LEU A 310 -10.01 -1.36 -16.18
C LEU A 310 -10.22 0.15 -16.13
N VAL A 311 -10.18 0.76 -14.93
CA VAL A 311 -10.31 2.22 -14.78
C VAL A 311 -9.11 2.95 -15.36
N GLY A 312 -7.91 2.40 -15.20
CA GLY A 312 -6.73 2.99 -15.79
C GLY A 312 -6.75 2.97 -17.32
N LEU A 313 -7.19 1.86 -17.92
CA LEU A 313 -7.28 1.72 -19.37
C LEU A 313 -8.32 2.68 -19.97
N SER A 314 -9.49 2.83 -19.36
CA SER A 314 -10.55 3.72 -19.87
C SER A 314 -10.09 5.20 -19.90
N VAL A 315 -9.34 5.63 -18.90
CA VAL A 315 -8.76 6.98 -18.85
C VAL A 315 -7.52 7.09 -19.75
N PHE A 316 -6.71 6.04 -19.86
CA PHE A 316 -5.53 6.05 -20.72
C PHE A 316 -5.92 6.25 -22.20
N LEU A 317 -6.93 5.50 -22.66
CA LEU A 317 -7.42 5.55 -24.04
C LEU A 317 -8.07 6.90 -24.39
N SER A 318 -8.75 7.54 -23.43
CA SER A 318 -9.45 8.82 -23.66
C SER A 318 -8.55 10.05 -23.50
N SER A 319 -7.64 10.04 -22.53
CA SER A 319 -6.96 11.27 -22.07
C SER A 319 -5.43 11.23 -22.20
N TYR A 320 -4.78 10.08 -21.95
CA TYR A 320 -3.31 9.99 -22.02
C TYR A 320 -2.78 9.72 -23.43
N ARG A 321 -3.57 9.17 -24.35
CA ARG A 321 -3.14 8.93 -25.75
C ARG A 321 -2.57 10.20 -26.42
N LYS A 322 -3.13 11.37 -26.09
CA LYS A 322 -2.67 12.68 -26.61
C LYS A 322 -1.27 13.09 -26.12
N LEU A 323 -0.75 12.48 -25.05
CA LEU A 323 0.59 12.77 -24.52
C LEU A 323 1.70 12.05 -25.28
N PHE A 324 1.44 10.81 -25.69
CA PHE A 324 2.40 9.93 -26.39
C PHE A 324 2.37 10.07 -27.92
N GLN A 325 1.44 10.88 -28.45
CA GLN A 325 1.32 11.18 -29.88
C GLN A 325 2.13 12.42 -30.32
N LYS A 326 3.15 12.83 -29.56
CA LYS A 326 4.14 13.83 -29.98
C LYS A 326 5.53 13.33 -29.68
#